data_AF-A0A7S0K891-F1
#
_entry.id   AF-A0A7S0K891-F1
#
_cell.length_a   1.000
_cell.length_b   1.000
_cell.length_c   1.000
_cell.angle_alpha   90.00
_cell.angle_beta   90.00
_cell.angle_gamma   90.00
#
_symmetry.space_group_name_H-M   'P 1'
#
loop_
_entity.id
_entity.type
_entity.pdbx_description
1 polymer ?
#
loop_
_entity_poly.entity_id
_entity_poly.type
_entity_poly.pdbx_seq_one_letter_code
_entity_poly.pdbx_strand_id
1 'polypeptide(L)'
;MAAMDRPAKLQDFAPEIVLRLLRAKLSASGSFPDPPHMLEFDSAFVFVDVAGFTTISEQFAKDGTAGAERLWLWLSEYFGKLVNTITKAGGDVYKFAGDALMIVWPPAVGVDTGQEGGSVPSAASSRAAPRTPGSSPRRAPRVSHTTDGID
;
A
#
# COMPACT_ATOMS: atom_id res chain seq x y z
N MET A 1 17.10 13.25 -18.92
CA MET A 1 16.20 13.92 -17.97
C MET A 1 16.76 13.63 -16.58
N ALA A 2 17.53 14.58 -16.05
CA ALA A 2 18.41 14.38 -14.90
C ALA A 2 17.66 14.63 -13.58
N ALA A 3 17.55 13.60 -12.74
CA ALA A 3 17.20 13.73 -11.32
C ALA A 3 17.54 12.45 -10.55
N MET A 4 18.82 12.13 -10.34
CA MET A 4 19.24 11.25 -9.25
C MET A 4 20.73 11.40 -8.93
N ASP A 5 21.19 12.63 -8.65
CA ASP A 5 22.59 12.92 -8.29
C ASP A 5 22.75 13.28 -6.80
N ARG A 6 22.12 12.49 -5.93
CA ARG A 6 22.49 12.43 -4.52
C ARG A 6 22.58 10.96 -4.11
N PRO A 7 23.65 10.55 -3.39
CA PRO A 7 23.72 9.21 -2.86
C PRO A 7 22.56 9.00 -1.89
N ALA A 8 21.85 7.88 -2.05
CA ALA A 8 20.77 7.48 -1.15
C ALA A 8 21.31 7.40 0.28
N LYS A 9 20.56 7.95 1.23
CA LYS A 9 20.87 7.85 2.65
C LYS A 9 20.08 6.67 3.25
N LEU A 10 20.60 6.07 4.33
CA LEU A 10 19.92 4.95 4.99
C LEU A 10 18.47 5.29 5.40
N GLN A 11 18.23 6.54 5.80
CA GLN A 11 16.90 7.06 6.12
C GLN A 11 15.88 6.94 4.97
N ASP A 12 16.32 6.92 3.71
CA ASP A 12 15.41 6.85 2.55
C ASP A 12 14.75 5.47 2.42
N PHE A 13 15.25 4.47 3.16
CA PHE A 13 14.72 3.11 3.22
C PHE A 13 13.91 2.83 4.49
N ALA A 14 13.87 3.79 5.43
CA ALA A 14 13.12 3.66 6.66
C ALA A 14 11.78 4.42 6.53
N PRO A 15 10.65 3.82 6.94
CA PRO A 15 9.39 4.54 7.02
C PRO A 15 9.54 5.80 7.89
N GLU A 16 8.95 6.91 7.46
CA GLU A 16 9.02 8.17 8.19
C GLU A 16 8.47 8.05 9.61
N ILE A 17 7.47 7.17 9.83
CA ILE A 17 7.00 6.89 11.19
C ILE A 17 8.12 6.39 12.10
N VAL A 18 9.00 5.50 11.64
CA VAL A 18 10.12 4.99 12.43
C VAL A 18 11.11 6.11 12.72
N LEU A 19 11.46 6.91 11.70
CA LEU A 19 12.40 8.01 11.86
C LEU A 19 11.89 9.09 12.81
N ARG A 20 10.60 9.44 12.72
CA ARG A 20 9.95 10.41 13.62
C ARG A 20 10.04 9.95 15.07
N LEU A 21 9.79 8.67 15.33
CA LEU A 21 9.83 8.11 16.68
C LEU A 21 11.24 8.08 17.25
N LEU A 22 12.22 7.62 16.46
CA LEU A 22 13.61 7.62 16.88
C LEU A 22 14.09 9.04 17.20
N ARG A 23 13.75 10.02 16.35
CA ARG A 23 14.06 11.44 16.59
C ARG A 23 13.41 11.94 17.88
N ALA A 24 12.12 11.70 18.07
CA ALA A 24 11.39 12.14 19.27
C ALA A 24 11.98 11.54 20.57
N LYS A 25 12.30 10.25 20.57
CA LYS A 25 12.91 9.58 21.73
C LYS A 25 14.32 10.08 22.01
N LEU A 26 15.17 10.18 20.98
CA LEU A 26 16.52 10.73 21.12
C LEU A 26 16.50 12.15 21.68
N SER A 27 15.57 12.99 21.22
CA SER A 27 15.42 14.35 21.75
C SER A 27 14.96 14.38 23.21
N ALA A 28 14.16 13.41 23.65
CA ALA A 28 13.62 13.34 25.01
C ALA A 28 14.57 12.69 26.03
N SER A 29 15.24 11.58 25.67
CA SER A 29 16.07 10.79 26.59
C SER A 29 17.57 10.87 26.32
N GLY A 30 18.00 11.42 25.18
CA GLY A 30 19.40 11.43 24.77
C GLY A 30 19.94 10.06 24.34
N SER A 31 19.08 9.04 24.25
CA SER A 31 19.44 7.65 23.92
C SER A 31 18.43 7.01 22.99
N PHE A 32 18.84 5.95 22.29
CA PHE A 32 17.92 5.11 21.53
C PHE A 32 17.07 4.25 22.48
N PRO A 33 15.82 3.91 22.09
CA PRO A 33 15.01 2.98 22.88
C PRO A 33 15.61 1.57 22.81
N ASP A 34 15.63 0.87 23.95
CA ASP A 34 16.05 -0.53 24.00
C ASP A 34 15.04 -1.44 23.28
N PRO A 35 15.50 -2.43 22.49
CA PRO A 35 14.62 -3.42 21.87
C PRO A 35 14.18 -4.52 22.85
N PRO A 36 12.96 -5.09 22.70
CA PRO A 36 11.93 -4.67 21.76
C PRO A 36 11.21 -3.40 22.25
N HIS A 37 10.97 -2.47 21.33
CA HIS A 37 10.16 -1.29 21.60
C HIS A 37 8.80 -1.42 20.91
N MET A 38 7.74 -1.07 21.63
CA MET A 38 6.37 -1.09 21.12
C MET A 38 5.78 0.32 21.16
N LEU A 39 5.02 0.66 20.13
CA LEU A 39 4.27 1.91 20.06
C LEU A 39 2.84 1.61 19.61
N GLU A 40 1.89 2.19 20.33
CA GLU A 40 0.47 2.17 19.99
C GLU A 40 0.03 3.58 19.61
N PHE A 41 -0.77 3.70 18.54
CA PHE A 41 -1.36 4.95 18.09
C PHE A 41 -2.55 4.67 17.17
N ASP A 42 -3.51 5.59 17.16
CA ASP A 42 -4.64 5.55 16.24
C ASP A 42 -4.19 6.00 14.84
N SER A 43 -4.56 5.21 13.81
CA SER A 43 -4.18 5.48 12.43
C SER A 43 -5.15 4.84 11.45
N ALA A 44 -5.27 5.44 10.27
CA ALA A 44 -5.77 4.73 9.10
C ALA A 44 -4.65 3.86 8.52
N PHE A 45 -4.99 2.63 8.14
CA PHE A 45 -4.09 1.70 7.48
C PHE A 45 -4.72 1.20 6.19
N VAL A 46 -3.93 1.16 5.12
CA VAL A 46 -4.37 0.65 3.82
C VAL A 46 -3.36 -0.37 3.31
N PHE A 47 -3.88 -1.51 2.89
CA PHE A 47 -3.16 -2.51 2.11
C PHE A 47 -3.65 -2.46 0.67
N VAL A 48 -2.74 -2.25 -0.28
CA VAL A 48 -3.06 -2.17 -1.71
C VAL A 48 -2.23 -3.21 -2.45
N ASP A 49 -2.86 -4.01 -3.28
CA ASP A 49 -2.20 -4.94 -4.19
C ASP A 49 -2.31 -4.45 -5.64
N VAL A 50 -1.30 -4.73 -6.47
CA VAL A 50 -1.27 -4.32 -7.87
C VAL A 50 -1.94 -5.39 -8.73
N ALA A 51 -3.17 -5.11 -9.14
CA ALA A 51 -3.94 -6.01 -9.97
C ALA A 51 -3.20 -6.41 -11.26
N GLY A 52 -3.14 -7.72 -11.54
CA GLY A 52 -2.53 -8.27 -12.74
C GLY A 52 -1.00 -8.27 -12.75
N PHE A 53 -0.36 -7.82 -11.67
CA PHE A 53 1.10 -7.80 -11.56
C PHE A 53 1.73 -9.18 -11.75
N THR A 54 1.18 -10.22 -11.11
CA THR A 54 1.71 -11.58 -11.21
C THR A 54 1.71 -12.06 -12.66
N THR A 55 0.59 -11.88 -13.37
CA THR A 55 0.48 -12.27 -14.79
C THR A 55 1.45 -11.50 -15.68
N ILE A 56 1.58 -10.19 -15.45
CA ILE A 56 2.49 -9.34 -16.22
C ILE A 56 3.94 -9.76 -15.95
N SER A 57 4.32 -9.97 -14.69
CA SER A 57 5.69 -10.33 -14.32
C SER A 57 6.11 -11.70 -14.89
N GLU A 58 5.23 -12.70 -14.88
CA GLU A 58 5.44 -13.99 -15.55
C GLU A 58 5.60 -13.86 -17.06
N GLN A 59 4.85 -12.96 -17.70
CA GLN A 59 4.97 -12.72 -19.13
C GLN A 59 6.33 -12.09 -19.47
N PHE A 60 6.75 -11.07 -18.72
CA PHE A 60 8.05 -10.43 -18.91
C PHE A 60 9.22 -11.36 -18.56
N ALA A 61 9.06 -12.30 -17.63
CA ALA A 61 10.09 -13.28 -17.31
C ALA A 61 10.49 -14.16 -18.51
N LYS A 62 9.58 -14.39 -19.47
CA LYS A 62 9.85 -15.15 -20.70
C LYS A 62 10.84 -14.46 -21.62
N ASP A 63 10.94 -13.13 -21.53
CA ASP A 63 11.84 -12.30 -22.34
C ASP A 63 13.24 -12.14 -21.68
N GLY A 64 13.52 -12.87 -20.60
CA GLY A 64 14.80 -12.85 -19.90
C GLY A 64 15.14 -11.48 -19.31
N THR A 65 16.42 -11.09 -19.35
CA THR A 65 16.93 -9.84 -18.75
C THR A 65 16.23 -8.60 -19.30
N ALA A 66 16.00 -8.54 -20.60
CA ALA A 66 15.32 -7.41 -21.23
C ALA A 66 13.87 -7.27 -20.74
N GLY A 67 13.20 -8.39 -20.46
CA GLY A 67 11.87 -8.39 -19.87
C GLY A 67 11.87 -7.88 -18.42
N ALA A 68 12.84 -8.32 -17.62
CA ALA A 68 13.00 -7.88 -16.24
C ALA A 68 13.26 -6.36 -16.13
N GLU A 69 14.08 -5.81 -17.01
CA GLU A 69 14.34 -4.35 -17.05
C GLU A 69 13.09 -3.56 -17.41
N ARG A 70 12.32 -4.00 -18.41
CA ARG A 70 11.05 -3.35 -18.80
C ARG A 70 10.02 -3.39 -17.68
N LEU A 71 9.91 -4.54 -17.02
CA LEU A 71 9.06 -4.70 -15.84
C LEU A 71 9.49 -3.72 -14.75
N TRP A 72 10.77 -3.71 -14.39
CA TRP A 72 11.32 -2.80 -13.36
C TRP A 72 11.03 -1.32 -13.65
N LEU A 73 11.23 -0.87 -14.89
CA LEU A 73 10.95 0.51 -15.28
C LEU A 73 9.46 0.85 -15.11
N TRP A 74 8.57 -0.05 -15.52
CA TRP A 74 7.13 0.13 -15.36
C TRP A 74 6.72 0.17 -13.89
N LEU A 75 7.21 -0.76 -13.04
CA LEU A 75 6.95 -0.73 -11.60
C LEU A 75 7.42 0.57 -10.97
N SER A 76 8.64 0.99 -11.29
CA SER A 76 9.26 2.17 -10.68
C SER A 76 8.45 3.42 -10.99
N GLU A 77 7.97 3.55 -12.23
CA GLU A 77 7.10 4.66 -12.62
C GLU A 77 5.73 4.58 -11.93
N TYR A 78 5.13 3.39 -11.87
CA TYR A 78 3.83 3.16 -11.23
C TYR A 78 3.88 3.47 -9.73
N PHE A 79 4.83 2.88 -9.00
CA PHE A 79 5.02 3.13 -7.58
C PHE A 79 5.43 4.58 -7.32
N GLY A 80 6.24 5.20 -8.17
CA GLY A 80 6.57 6.62 -8.04
C GLY A 80 5.33 7.53 -8.04
N LYS A 81 4.36 7.26 -8.93
CA LYS A 81 3.08 7.98 -8.97
C LYS A 81 2.23 7.72 -7.73
N LEU A 82 2.19 6.46 -7.27
CA LEU A 82 1.41 6.03 -6.12
C LEU A 82 1.96 6.64 -4.82
N VAL A 83 3.27 6.52 -4.58
CA VAL A 83 3.98 7.13 -3.45
C VAL A 83 3.74 8.64 -3.42
N ASN A 84 3.89 9.34 -4.55
CA ASN A 84 3.62 10.78 -4.61
C ASN A 84 2.17 11.14 -4.20
N THR A 85 1.20 10.32 -4.60
CA THR A 85 -0.21 10.52 -4.24
C THR A 85 -0.43 10.29 -2.73
N ILE A 86 0.16 9.23 -2.19
CA ILE A 86 0.10 8.88 -0.77
C ILE A 86 0.72 9.99 0.08
N THR A 87 1.94 10.42 -0.26
CA THR A 87 2.65 11.48 0.46
C THR A 87 1.89 12.81 0.44
N LYS A 88 1.28 13.17 -0.70
CA LYS A 88 0.42 14.36 -0.79
C LYS A 88 -0.82 14.29 0.10
N ALA A 89 -1.35 13.09 0.33
CA ALA A 89 -2.44 12.84 1.25
C ALA A 89 -1.99 12.73 2.73
N GLY A 90 -0.71 12.98 3.03
CA GLY A 90 -0.15 12.86 4.39
C GLY A 90 0.12 11.44 4.84
N GLY A 91 0.02 10.46 3.93
CA GLY A 91 0.34 9.06 4.22
C GLY A 91 1.83 8.77 4.05
N ASP A 92 2.24 7.62 4.59
CA ASP A 92 3.59 7.09 4.54
C ASP A 92 3.56 5.62 4.10
N VAL A 93 4.52 5.22 3.26
CA VAL A 93 4.65 3.82 2.83
C VAL A 93 5.46 3.08 3.89
N TYR A 94 4.75 2.28 4.68
CA TYR A 94 5.36 1.50 5.75
C TYR A 94 6.19 0.32 5.23
N LYS A 95 5.71 -0.36 4.19
CA LYS A 95 6.40 -1.52 3.62
C LYS A 95 5.94 -1.83 2.20
N PHE A 96 6.89 -2.25 1.37
CA PHE A 96 6.65 -2.96 0.12
C PHE A 96 6.65 -4.47 0.40
N ALA A 97 5.60 -5.16 -0.03
CA ALA A 97 5.45 -6.60 0.13
C ALA A 97 5.26 -7.24 -1.24
N GLY A 98 6.37 -7.46 -1.94
CA GLY A 98 6.33 -7.85 -3.35
C GLY A 98 5.75 -6.73 -4.20
N ASP A 99 4.57 -6.99 -4.76
CA ASP A 99 3.74 -6.08 -5.55
C ASP A 99 2.72 -5.28 -4.73
N ALA A 100 2.58 -5.59 -3.45
CA ALA A 100 1.67 -4.87 -2.56
C ALA A 100 2.36 -3.74 -1.77
N LEU A 101 1.56 -2.75 -1.37
CA LEU A 101 1.93 -1.65 -0.50
C LEU A 101 1.16 -1.67 0.81
N MET A 102 1.89 -1.44 1.91
CA MET A 102 1.34 -1.15 3.22
C MET A 102 1.51 0.34 3.50
N ILE A 103 0.41 1.04 3.74
CA ILE A 103 0.35 2.49 3.86
C ILE A 103 -0.27 2.85 5.21
N VAL A 104 0.36 3.80 5.90
CA VAL A 104 -0.09 4.29 7.20
C VAL A 104 -0.27 5.80 7.14
N TRP A 105 -1.31 6.32 7.79
CA TRP A 105 -1.47 7.76 8.00
C TRP A 105 -1.15 8.08 9.45
N PRO A 106 0.12 8.40 9.75
CA PRO A 106 0.53 8.63 11.12
C PRO A 106 -0.20 9.85 11.71
N PRO A 107 -0.41 9.89 13.03
CA PRO A 107 -1.03 11.04 13.68
C PRO A 107 -0.25 12.33 13.36
N ALA A 108 -0.99 13.43 13.19
CA ALA A 108 -0.38 14.75 13.09
C ALA A 108 0.44 14.99 14.37
N VAL A 109 1.66 15.52 14.22
CA VAL A 109 2.60 15.70 15.33
C VAL A 109 1.97 16.59 16.41
N GLY A 110 1.58 15.93 17.49
CA GLY A 110 0.94 16.44 18.69
C GLY A 110 0.56 15.28 19.62
N VAL A 111 1.30 14.17 19.51
CA VAL A 111 1.04 12.97 20.32
C VAL A 111 1.62 13.26 21.69
N ASP A 112 0.75 13.69 22.59
CA ASP A 112 0.98 13.70 24.02
C ASP A 112 1.47 12.30 24.39
N THR A 113 2.74 12.20 24.74
CA THR A 113 3.29 11.02 25.40
C THR A 113 2.62 10.91 26.76
N GLY A 114 1.43 10.31 26.78
CA GLY A 114 0.65 9.99 27.97
C GLY A 114 -0.19 11.14 28.52
N GLN A 115 -1.39 11.35 27.95
CA GLN A 115 -2.54 11.68 28.78
C GLN A 115 -3.85 11.18 28.14
N GLU A 116 -4.64 10.47 28.94
CA GLU A 116 -5.92 9.87 28.56
C GLU A 116 -6.94 10.93 28.10
N GLY A 117 -7.68 10.61 27.04
CA GLY A 117 -8.99 11.20 26.76
C GLY A 117 -8.99 12.53 25.98
N GLY A 118 -8.99 12.46 24.66
CA GLY A 118 -9.30 13.62 23.81
C GLY A 118 -9.53 13.24 22.36
N SER A 119 -10.78 13.31 21.89
CA SER A 119 -11.16 13.01 20.51
C SER A 119 -10.48 13.97 19.52
N VAL A 120 -9.74 13.43 18.55
CA VAL A 120 -9.23 14.19 17.40
C VAL A 120 -10.15 13.91 16.20
N PRO A 121 -10.57 14.93 15.42
CA PRO A 121 -11.54 14.73 14.35
C PRO A 121 -10.93 13.96 13.18
N SER A 122 -11.54 12.83 12.86
CA SER A 122 -11.26 12.06 11.64
C SER A 122 -11.72 12.84 10.42
N ALA A 123 -10.77 13.42 9.70
CA ALA A 123 -10.96 13.87 8.32
C ALA A 123 -10.61 12.74 7.33
N ALA A 124 -11.05 11.51 7.61
CA ALA A 124 -11.16 10.49 6.58
C ALA A 124 -12.47 10.73 5.82
N SER A 125 -12.45 11.65 4.86
CA SER A 125 -13.55 11.74 3.89
C SER A 125 -13.50 10.48 3.02
N SER A 126 -14.20 9.43 3.45
CA SER A 126 -14.44 8.24 2.65
C SER A 126 -15.30 8.64 1.45
N ARG A 127 -14.65 8.97 0.33
CA ARG A 127 -15.36 9.05 -0.92
C ARG A 127 -15.64 7.61 -1.35
N ALA A 128 -16.85 7.15 -1.07
CA ALA A 128 -17.35 5.85 -1.50
C ALA A 128 -17.05 5.64 -2.99
N ALA A 129 -16.44 4.50 -3.31
CA ALA A 129 -16.28 4.06 -4.69
C ALA A 129 -17.66 4.01 -5.37
N PRO A 130 -17.79 4.44 -6.64
CA PRO A 130 -19.06 4.34 -7.36
C PRO A 130 -19.50 2.88 -7.43
N ARG A 131 -20.66 2.59 -6.83
CA ARG A 131 -21.32 1.29 -6.93
C ARG A 131 -21.68 1.04 -8.39
N THR A 132 -21.07 0.04 -9.02
CA THR A 132 -21.55 -0.51 -10.28
C THR A 132 -22.92 -1.18 -10.07
N PRO A 133 -23.97 -0.82 -10.84
CA PRO A 133 -25.25 -1.52 -10.79
C PRO A 133 -25.10 -2.97 -11.28
N GLY A 134 -25.87 -3.87 -10.68
CA GLY A 134 -25.63 -5.31 -10.69
C GLY A 134 -25.72 -6.00 -12.05
N SER A 135 -24.89 -7.02 -12.21
CA SER A 135 -25.09 -8.11 -13.16
C SER A 135 -25.82 -9.26 -12.45
N SER A 136 -27.11 -9.45 -12.79
CA SER A 136 -27.83 -10.66 -12.40
C SER A 136 -27.17 -11.89 -13.05
N PRO A 137 -27.04 -13.04 -12.37
CA PRO A 137 -26.56 -14.25 -13.03
C PRO A 137 -27.62 -14.75 -14.01
N ARG A 138 -27.27 -14.79 -15.31
CA ARG A 138 -28.09 -15.43 -16.36
C ARG A 138 -28.26 -16.92 -16.03
N ARG A 139 -29.50 -17.35 -15.84
CA ARG A 139 -29.89 -18.76 -15.69
C ARG A 139 -29.59 -19.51 -17.00
N ALA A 140 -28.81 -20.58 -16.93
CA ALA A 140 -28.51 -21.44 -18.08
C ALA A 140 -29.78 -22.18 -18.58
N PRO A 141 -29.90 -22.49 -19.88
CA PRO A 141 -31.05 -23.20 -20.43
C PRO A 141 -31.05 -24.68 -20.01
N ARG A 142 -32.22 -25.17 -19.60
CA ARG A 142 -32.47 -26.58 -19.27
C ARG A 142 -32.60 -27.37 -20.57
N VAL A 143 -31.70 -28.34 -20.79
CA VAL A 143 -31.81 -29.29 -21.90
C VAL A 143 -32.76 -30.41 -21.47
N SER A 144 -33.86 -30.60 -22.19
CA SER A 144 -34.77 -31.73 -22.02
C SER A 144 -34.34 -32.86 -22.96
N HIS A 145 -33.87 -33.97 -22.39
CA HIS A 145 -33.70 -35.22 -23.12
C HIS A 145 -35.08 -35.81 -23.42
N THR A 146 -35.43 -35.89 -24.70
CA THR A 146 -36.49 -36.77 -25.23
C THR A 146 -35.81 -38.07 -25.63
N THR A 147 -36.18 -39.18 -25.00
CA THR A 147 -35.92 -40.52 -25.53
C THR A 147 -37.13 -40.96 -26.32
N ASP A 148 -37.00 -40.98 -27.65
CA ASP A 148 -37.88 -41.73 -28.54
C ASP A 148 -37.65 -43.23 -28.26
N GLY A 149 -38.71 -43.88 -27.80
CA GLY A 149 -38.81 -45.33 -27.77
C GLY A 149 -39.41 -45.80 -29.09
N ILE A 150 -38.62 -46.57 -29.83
CA ILE A 150 -39.03 -47.34 -31.00
C ILE A 150 -39.89 -48.52 -30.51
N ASP A 151 -41.09 -48.64 -31.08
CA ASP A 151 -41.74 -49.88 -31.53
C ASP A 151 -42.59 -49.56 -32.77
#